data_AF-A0A9E3VTP3-F1
#
_entry.id   AF-A0A9E3VTP3-F1
#
_cell.length_a   1.000
_cell.length_b   1.000
_cell.length_c   1.000
_cell.angle_alpha   90.00
_cell.angle_beta   90.00
_cell.angle_gamma   90.00
#
_symmetry.space_group_name_H-M   'P 1'
#
loop_
_entity.id
_entity.type
_entity.pdbx_description
1 polymer ?
#
loop_
_entity_poly.entity_id
_entity_poly.type
_entity_poly.pdbx_seq_one_letter_code
_entity_poly.pdbx_strand_id
1 'polypeptide(L)'
;MKSLDSQTKFIQLRERFPLFVYQSYTFRIEKATLFLKFKFSLSDKYSFEPELEIPARSFYNWEALSPAQMDNLVFHIGMIELVSYWKLACSPTIVIQPFKLSATQIAFWEKLYYHGLGEFFYLNGIQTSQSDFVSIKSEADKTLSKVSYPLAQKVLVPVGGGKDSVVSLELLRGQAEVIPFIVNPRAASSNCVLVAGFSSEQTAVVNRKLDPLMLQLNEEGFLNGHTPFSALLAFVSLLVAAGAGLRYIALSNESSANEPTVPGTQINHQYSKSLDFEQDFRNYVAQY
;
A
#
# COMPACT_ATOMS: atom_id res chain seq x y z
N MET A 1 14.04 -24.51 17.98
CA MET A 1 12.76 -24.96 18.56
C MET A 1 11.61 -23.95 18.43
N LYS A 2 11.73 -22.89 17.62
CA LYS A 2 10.65 -21.91 17.35
C LYS A 2 9.72 -22.30 16.17
N SER A 3 9.89 -23.46 15.54
CA SER A 3 9.34 -23.72 14.18
C SER A 3 8.08 -24.59 14.08
N LEU A 4 7.80 -25.50 15.02
CA LEU A 4 6.59 -26.36 14.90
C LEU A 4 5.31 -25.65 15.35
N ASP A 5 5.38 -24.84 16.40
CA ASP A 5 4.22 -24.16 16.97
C ASP A 5 3.69 -23.05 16.03
N SER A 6 4.58 -22.28 15.41
CA SER A 6 4.18 -21.18 14.52
C SER A 6 3.63 -21.66 13.17
N GLN A 7 4.18 -22.73 12.58
CA GLN A 7 3.59 -23.35 11.39
C GLN A 7 2.22 -23.99 11.71
N THR A 8 2.09 -24.62 12.89
CA THR A 8 0.81 -25.18 13.35
C THR A 8 -0.23 -24.08 13.52
N LYS A 9 0.13 -22.96 14.16
CA LYS A 9 -0.72 -21.78 14.29
C LYS A 9 -1.16 -21.22 12.93
N PHE A 10 -0.24 -21.13 11.96
CA PHE A 10 -0.57 -20.72 10.60
C PHE A 10 -1.62 -21.62 9.95
N ILE A 11 -1.46 -22.94 10.05
CA ILE A 11 -2.42 -23.92 9.52
C ILE A 11 -3.78 -23.78 10.22
N GLN A 12 -3.79 -23.75 11.56
CA GLN A 12 -5.02 -23.65 12.35
C GLN A 12 -5.81 -22.37 12.07
N LEU A 13 -5.13 -21.23 11.92
CA LEU A 13 -5.78 -19.96 11.58
C LEU A 13 -6.36 -20.01 10.16
N ARG A 14 -5.66 -20.61 9.20
CA ARG A 14 -6.17 -20.81 7.83
C ARG A 14 -7.40 -21.70 7.77
N GLU A 15 -7.42 -22.77 8.55
CA GLU A 15 -8.57 -23.67 8.65
C GLU A 15 -9.76 -22.98 9.33
N ARG A 16 -9.51 -22.22 10.40
CA ARG A 16 -10.56 -21.51 11.15
C ARG A 16 -11.12 -20.30 10.39
N PHE A 17 -10.30 -19.68 9.54
CA PHE A 17 -10.62 -18.50 8.74
C PHE A 17 -10.21 -18.70 7.27
N PRO A 18 -10.93 -19.55 6.53
CA PRO A 18 -10.53 -19.97 5.17
C PRO A 18 -10.68 -18.87 4.10
N LEU A 19 -11.43 -17.82 4.40
CA LEU A 19 -11.80 -16.78 3.44
C LEU A 19 -11.47 -15.39 3.98
N PHE A 20 -10.84 -14.56 3.14
CA PHE A 20 -10.71 -13.13 3.36
C PHE A 20 -11.36 -12.39 2.20
N VAL A 21 -12.16 -11.35 2.49
CA VAL A 21 -12.95 -10.65 1.47
C VAL A 21 -12.62 -9.16 1.49
N TYR A 22 -12.22 -8.62 0.35
CA TYR A 22 -12.32 -7.18 0.10
C TYR A 22 -13.73 -6.88 -0.36
N GLN A 23 -14.56 -6.33 0.55
CA GLN A 23 -16.00 -6.19 0.34
C GLN A 23 -16.34 -4.94 -0.47
N SER A 24 -15.84 -3.79 -0.01
CA SER A 24 -16.17 -2.51 -0.64
C SER A 24 -15.17 -1.43 -0.21
N TYR A 25 -15.27 -0.29 -0.88
CA TYR A 25 -14.64 0.94 -0.45
C TYR A 25 -15.62 2.09 -0.66
N THR A 26 -15.40 3.18 0.05
CA THR A 26 -16.11 4.43 -0.15
C THR A 26 -15.10 5.57 -0.13
N PHE A 27 -15.42 6.63 -0.86
CA PHE A 27 -14.70 7.89 -0.78
C PHE A 27 -15.69 9.05 -0.77
N ARG A 28 -15.34 10.11 -0.04
CA ARG A 28 -16.13 11.35 0.00
C ARG A 28 -15.22 12.55 0.17
N ILE A 29 -15.66 13.69 -0.35
CA ILE A 29 -14.96 14.96 -0.24
C ILE A 29 -15.79 15.88 0.66
N GLU A 30 -15.22 16.36 1.75
CA GLU A 30 -15.86 17.33 2.65
C GLU A 30 -14.90 18.48 2.89
N LYS A 31 -15.31 19.72 2.58
CA LYS A 31 -14.47 20.91 2.71
C LYS A 31 -13.09 20.74 2.05
N ALA A 32 -13.06 20.14 0.86
CA ALA A 32 -11.86 19.78 0.09
C ALA A 32 -10.91 18.74 0.74
N THR A 33 -11.25 18.18 1.90
CA THR A 33 -10.59 17.00 2.47
C THR A 33 -11.17 15.74 1.85
N LEU A 34 -10.32 14.82 1.40
CA LEU A 34 -10.73 13.52 0.86
C LEU A 34 -10.66 12.47 1.96
N PHE A 35 -11.77 11.78 2.20
CA PHE A 35 -11.87 10.66 3.13
C PHE A 35 -12.10 9.38 2.35
N LEU A 36 -11.29 8.35 2.64
CA LEU A 36 -11.43 7.00 2.11
C LEU A 36 -11.70 6.05 3.25
N LYS A 37 -12.56 5.06 2.99
CA LYS A 37 -12.83 3.97 3.93
C LYS A 37 -12.92 2.67 3.16
N PHE A 38 -12.22 1.65 3.64
CA PHE A 38 -12.26 0.31 3.06
C PHE A 38 -13.03 -0.62 3.98
N LYS A 39 -13.59 -1.69 3.43
CA LYS A 39 -14.27 -2.72 4.22
C LYS A 39 -13.74 -4.09 3.86
N PHE A 40 -13.23 -4.79 4.87
CA PHE A 40 -12.69 -6.13 4.75
C PHE A 40 -13.41 -7.09 5.70
N SER A 41 -13.58 -8.35 5.31
CA SER A 41 -14.13 -9.42 6.15
C SER A 41 -13.14 -10.57 6.26
N LEU A 42 -12.93 -11.07 7.47
CA LEU A 42 -12.21 -12.31 7.74
C LEU A 42 -13.22 -13.40 8.10
N SER A 43 -13.58 -14.19 7.09
CA SER A 43 -14.51 -15.33 7.15
C SER A 43 -15.83 -15.00 7.86
N ASP A 44 -16.35 -13.79 7.64
CA ASP A 44 -17.60 -13.24 8.20
C ASP A 44 -17.67 -13.22 9.74
N LYS A 45 -16.53 -13.43 10.40
CA LYS A 45 -16.38 -13.40 11.86
C LYS A 45 -15.87 -12.05 12.34
N TYR A 46 -14.99 -11.42 11.57
CA TYR A 46 -14.42 -10.11 11.86
C TYR A 46 -14.56 -9.20 10.66
N SER A 47 -14.93 -7.95 10.91
CA SER A 47 -15.01 -6.89 9.90
C SER A 47 -14.00 -5.80 10.25
N PHE A 48 -13.27 -5.33 9.26
CA PHE A 48 -12.27 -4.26 9.42
C PHE A 48 -12.61 -3.08 8.51
N GLU A 49 -12.44 -1.89 9.04
CA GLU A 49 -12.76 -0.65 8.38
C GLU A 49 -11.64 0.42 8.49
N PRO A 50 -10.46 0.20 7.90
CA PRO A 50 -9.41 1.21 7.85
C PRO A 50 -9.85 2.46 7.10
N GLU A 51 -9.25 3.58 7.48
CA GLU A 51 -9.55 4.90 6.95
C GLU A 51 -8.27 5.59 6.50
N LEU A 52 -8.36 6.30 5.37
CA LEU A 52 -7.38 7.31 4.97
C LEU A 52 -8.06 8.67 4.94
N GLU A 53 -7.41 9.68 5.48
CA GLU A 53 -7.81 11.08 5.38
C GLU A 53 -6.69 11.85 4.68
N ILE A 54 -7.05 12.65 3.68
CA ILE A 54 -6.14 13.52 2.94
C ILE A 54 -6.62 14.96 3.15
N PRO A 55 -6.03 15.69 4.11
CA PRO A 55 -6.44 17.05 4.45
C PRO A 55 -6.41 17.99 3.25
N ALA A 56 -7.36 18.92 3.22
CA ALA A 56 -7.42 19.96 2.19
C ALA A 56 -6.09 20.71 2.05
N ARG A 57 -5.70 20.96 0.80
CA ARG A 57 -4.57 21.79 0.38
C ARG A 57 -4.97 22.55 -0.88
N SER A 58 -4.41 23.74 -1.06
CA SER A 58 -4.73 24.60 -2.21
C SER A 58 -4.38 23.99 -3.56
N PHE A 59 -3.45 23.03 -3.59
CA PHE A 59 -3.03 22.34 -4.80
C PHE A 59 -3.89 21.11 -5.15
N TYR A 60 -4.79 20.65 -4.28
CA TYR A 60 -5.67 19.53 -4.59
C TYR A 60 -6.91 19.98 -5.36
N ASN A 61 -7.27 19.23 -6.39
CA ASN A 61 -8.54 19.36 -7.09
C ASN A 61 -9.19 17.99 -7.31
N TRP A 62 -9.79 17.44 -6.25
CA TRP A 62 -10.44 16.14 -6.29
C TRP A 62 -11.66 16.11 -7.23
N GLU A 63 -12.36 17.23 -7.37
CA GLU A 63 -13.56 17.35 -8.21
C GLU A 63 -13.23 17.32 -9.71
N ALA A 64 -11.98 17.61 -10.10
CA ALA A 64 -11.52 17.46 -11.47
C ALA A 64 -11.30 15.98 -11.88
N LEU A 65 -11.22 15.07 -10.92
CA LEU A 65 -11.12 13.64 -11.18
C LEU A 65 -12.51 13.05 -11.40
N SER A 66 -12.69 12.40 -12.55
CA SER A 66 -13.90 11.64 -12.84
C SER A 66 -14.10 10.49 -11.86
N PRO A 67 -15.34 10.01 -11.66
CA PRO A 67 -15.61 8.85 -10.83
C PRO A 67 -14.78 7.61 -11.21
N ALA A 68 -14.53 7.39 -12.51
CA ALA A 68 -13.72 6.27 -12.98
C ALA A 68 -12.23 6.40 -12.58
N GLN A 69 -11.68 7.62 -12.62
CA GLN A 69 -10.30 7.89 -12.16
C GLN A 69 -10.17 7.67 -10.65
N MET A 70 -11.15 8.14 -9.88
CA MET A 70 -11.20 7.95 -8.43
C MET A 70 -11.37 6.49 -8.05
N ASP A 71 -12.33 5.79 -8.66
CA ASP A 71 -12.56 4.35 -8.45
C ASP A 71 -11.28 3.56 -8.70
N ASN A 72 -10.58 3.85 -9.80
CA ASN A 72 -9.35 3.16 -10.15
C ASN A 72 -8.28 3.34 -9.05
N LEU A 73 -8.00 4.59 -8.64
CA LEU A 73 -6.97 4.86 -7.62
C LEU A 73 -7.34 4.29 -6.25
N VAL A 74 -8.58 4.50 -5.79
CA VAL A 74 -9.02 4.10 -4.45
C VAL A 74 -9.09 2.57 -4.34
N PHE A 75 -9.59 1.88 -5.37
CA PHE A 75 -9.62 0.41 -5.38
C PHE A 75 -8.23 -0.21 -5.19
N HIS A 76 -7.22 0.28 -5.92
CA HIS A 76 -5.87 -0.27 -5.84
C HIS A 76 -5.21 0.03 -4.49
N ILE A 77 -5.56 1.14 -3.83
CA ILE A 77 -5.16 1.39 -2.43
C ILE A 77 -5.79 0.33 -1.51
N GLY A 78 -7.07 0.02 -1.69
CA GLY A 78 -7.72 -1.03 -0.91
C GLY A 78 -7.10 -2.42 -1.12
N MET A 79 -6.66 -2.72 -2.35
CA MET A 79 -5.90 -3.93 -2.66
C MET A 79 -4.61 -4.01 -1.83
N ILE A 80 -3.76 -2.99 -1.81
CA ILE A 80 -2.54 -3.06 -1.00
C ILE A 80 -2.81 -2.96 0.51
N GLU A 81 -3.87 -2.26 0.92
CA GLU A 81 -4.25 -2.10 2.33
C GLU A 81 -4.72 -3.43 2.94
N LEU A 82 -5.47 -4.24 2.20
CA LEU A 82 -6.05 -5.50 2.69
C LEU A 82 -5.01 -6.49 3.20
N VAL A 83 -3.78 -6.46 2.66
CA VAL A 83 -2.71 -7.38 3.07
C VAL A 83 -2.37 -7.21 4.56
N SER A 84 -2.56 -6.00 5.11
CA SER A 84 -2.33 -5.71 6.52
C SER A 84 -3.30 -6.44 7.45
N TYR A 85 -4.46 -6.85 6.92
CA TYR A 85 -5.53 -7.53 7.64
C TYR A 85 -5.57 -9.01 7.31
N TRP A 86 -5.35 -9.37 6.04
CA TRP A 86 -5.25 -10.76 5.60
C TRP A 86 -4.18 -11.53 6.39
N LYS A 87 -3.04 -10.89 6.70
CA LYS A 87 -1.92 -11.52 7.41
C LYS A 87 -2.32 -12.12 8.76
N LEU A 88 -3.36 -11.59 9.41
CA LEU A 88 -3.81 -12.03 10.74
C LEU A 88 -4.08 -13.54 10.78
N ALA A 89 -4.66 -14.08 9.70
CA ALA A 89 -4.98 -15.50 9.59
C ALA A 89 -4.44 -16.16 8.31
N CYS A 90 -3.86 -15.36 7.41
CA CYS A 90 -3.32 -15.81 6.12
C CYS A 90 -4.33 -16.65 5.32
N SER A 91 -5.60 -16.28 5.24
CA SER A 91 -6.64 -17.09 4.60
C SER A 91 -6.22 -17.61 3.22
N PRO A 92 -6.43 -18.91 2.90
CA PRO A 92 -6.03 -19.50 1.62
C PRO A 92 -6.72 -18.86 0.41
N THR A 93 -7.90 -18.27 0.58
CA THR A 93 -8.63 -17.58 -0.49
C THR A 93 -8.84 -16.11 -0.14
N ILE A 94 -8.52 -15.24 -1.09
CA ILE A 94 -8.94 -13.84 -1.09
C ILE A 94 -10.03 -13.66 -2.15
N VAL A 95 -11.16 -13.08 -1.78
CA VAL A 95 -12.23 -12.69 -2.69
C VAL A 95 -12.28 -11.18 -2.81
N ILE A 96 -12.26 -10.70 -4.05
CA ILE A 96 -12.37 -9.29 -4.41
C ILE A 96 -13.78 -9.04 -4.96
N GLN A 97 -14.60 -8.33 -4.19
CA GLN A 97 -15.97 -7.99 -4.57
C GLN A 97 -16.13 -6.70 -5.37
N PRO A 98 -15.28 -5.65 -5.22
CA PRO A 98 -15.51 -4.40 -5.95
C PRO A 98 -15.37 -4.52 -7.46
N PHE A 99 -14.40 -5.31 -7.94
CA PHE A 99 -14.11 -5.46 -9.36
C PHE A 99 -13.56 -6.84 -9.72
N LYS A 100 -13.73 -7.17 -11.00
CA LYS A 100 -13.11 -8.30 -11.68
C LYS A 100 -11.65 -7.99 -12.02
N LEU A 101 -10.75 -8.83 -11.52
CA LEU A 101 -9.35 -8.83 -11.89
C LEU A 101 -9.10 -9.81 -13.04
N SER A 102 -8.28 -9.38 -13.99
CA SER A 102 -7.72 -10.28 -15.01
C SER A 102 -6.64 -11.19 -14.42
N ALA A 103 -6.29 -12.26 -15.13
CA ALA A 103 -5.20 -13.17 -14.72
C ALA A 103 -3.86 -12.43 -14.54
N THR A 104 -3.56 -11.46 -15.40
CA THR A 104 -2.36 -10.61 -15.29
C THR A 104 -2.37 -9.76 -14.02
N GLN A 105 -3.53 -9.19 -13.65
CA GLN A 105 -3.64 -8.42 -12.41
C GLN A 105 -3.48 -9.32 -11.18
N ILE A 106 -4.10 -10.50 -11.18
CA ILE A 106 -3.96 -11.48 -10.10
C ILE A 106 -2.49 -11.88 -9.93
N ALA A 107 -1.79 -12.20 -11.02
CA ALA A 107 -0.38 -12.57 -10.97
C ALA A 107 0.51 -11.46 -10.40
N PHE A 108 0.24 -10.19 -10.74
CA PHE A 108 0.93 -9.04 -10.15
C PHE A 108 0.71 -8.96 -8.63
N TRP A 109 -0.54 -9.06 -8.18
CA TRP A 109 -0.88 -8.97 -6.76
C TRP A 109 -0.33 -10.15 -5.95
N GLU A 110 -0.40 -11.37 -6.48
CA GLU A 110 0.18 -12.56 -5.84
C GLU A 110 1.70 -12.45 -5.72
N LYS A 111 2.40 -11.99 -6.77
CA LYS A 111 3.85 -11.72 -6.72
C LYS A 111 4.16 -10.65 -5.66
N LEU A 112 3.45 -9.53 -5.68
CA LEU A 112 3.66 -8.43 -4.73
C LEU A 112 3.44 -8.88 -3.29
N TYR A 113 2.35 -9.60 -3.00
CA TYR A 113 2.06 -10.06 -1.64
C TYR A 113 3.07 -11.09 -1.17
N TYR A 114 3.43 -12.07 -2.01
CA TYR A 114 4.36 -13.11 -1.60
C TYR A 114 5.73 -12.54 -1.22
N HIS A 115 6.33 -11.74 -2.10
CA HIS A 115 7.65 -11.17 -1.85
C HIS A 115 7.60 -10.05 -0.81
N GLY A 116 6.55 -9.22 -0.82
CA GLY A 116 6.35 -8.17 0.18
C GLY A 116 6.11 -8.67 1.60
N LEU A 117 5.66 -9.91 1.76
CA LEU A 117 5.48 -10.59 3.04
C LEU A 117 6.61 -11.58 3.38
N GLY A 118 7.72 -11.59 2.62
CA GLY A 118 8.81 -12.54 2.83
C GLY A 118 9.36 -12.53 4.26
N GLU A 119 9.60 -11.35 4.84
CA GLU A 119 10.02 -11.25 6.24
C GLU A 119 8.93 -11.71 7.21
N PHE A 120 7.66 -11.39 6.94
CA PHE A 120 6.54 -11.85 7.74
C PHE A 120 6.48 -13.39 7.80
N PHE A 121 6.62 -14.06 6.66
CA PHE A 121 6.66 -15.52 6.61
C PHE A 121 7.87 -16.05 7.38
N TYR A 122 9.05 -15.46 7.18
CA TYR A 122 10.28 -15.88 7.86
C TYR A 122 10.19 -15.75 9.39
N LEU A 123 9.77 -14.59 9.90
CA LEU A 123 9.70 -14.32 11.34
C LEU A 123 8.63 -15.16 12.04
N ASN A 124 7.57 -15.54 11.32
CA ASN A 124 6.53 -16.44 11.82
C ASN A 124 6.84 -17.93 11.54
N GLY A 125 8.02 -18.26 10.99
CA GLY A 125 8.40 -19.65 10.68
C GLY A 125 7.45 -20.33 9.68
N ILE A 126 6.76 -19.55 8.85
CA ILE A 126 5.77 -20.02 7.89
C ILE A 126 6.50 -20.59 6.67
N GLN A 127 6.22 -21.83 6.35
CA GLN A 127 6.68 -22.49 5.13
C GLN A 127 5.56 -22.54 4.11
N THR A 128 5.71 -21.77 3.02
CA THR A 128 4.76 -21.70 1.92
C THR A 128 5.45 -21.24 0.62
N SER A 129 4.77 -21.41 -0.51
CA SER A 129 5.26 -21.07 -1.85
C SER A 129 4.38 -19.98 -2.47
N GLN A 130 4.85 -19.34 -3.54
CA GLN A 130 4.06 -18.35 -4.27
C GLN A 130 2.77 -18.95 -4.87
N SER A 131 2.74 -20.24 -5.18
CA SER A 131 1.53 -20.89 -5.71
C SER A 131 0.54 -21.31 -4.62
N ASP A 132 1.00 -21.49 -3.38
CA ASP A 132 0.19 -22.14 -2.33
C ASP A 132 -0.22 -21.18 -1.21
N PHE A 133 0.42 -20.01 -1.10
CA PHE A 133 0.15 -19.09 0.01
C PHE A 133 -1.25 -18.48 -0.08
N VAL A 134 -1.77 -18.19 -1.28
CA VAL A 134 -3.11 -17.64 -1.47
C VAL A 134 -3.63 -17.89 -2.89
N SER A 135 -4.95 -17.92 -3.04
CA SER A 135 -5.64 -17.84 -4.32
C SER A 135 -6.55 -16.61 -4.34
N ILE A 136 -6.29 -15.68 -5.27
CA ILE A 136 -7.14 -14.48 -5.43
C ILE A 136 -8.23 -14.76 -6.46
N LYS A 137 -9.48 -14.43 -6.11
CA LYS A 137 -10.66 -14.56 -6.96
C LYS A 137 -11.45 -13.26 -6.97
N SER A 138 -12.19 -13.02 -8.04
CA SER A 138 -13.16 -11.93 -8.11
C SER A 138 -14.59 -12.48 -8.17
N GLU A 139 -15.51 -11.81 -7.48
CA GLU A 139 -16.95 -12.12 -7.55
C GLU A 139 -17.71 -11.15 -8.47
N ALA A 140 -17.18 -9.94 -8.70
CA ALA A 140 -17.80 -8.97 -9.59
C ALA A 140 -17.59 -9.32 -11.07
N ASP A 141 -18.53 -8.88 -11.90
CA ASP A 141 -18.39 -8.84 -13.36
C ASP A 141 -17.84 -7.50 -13.87
N LYS A 142 -17.96 -6.42 -13.08
CA LYS A 142 -17.47 -5.09 -13.42
C LYS A 142 -15.94 -5.07 -13.45
N THR A 143 -15.35 -4.58 -14.52
CA THR A 143 -13.89 -4.37 -14.66
C THR A 143 -13.54 -2.89 -14.50
N LEU A 144 -12.30 -2.62 -14.08
CA LEU A 144 -11.72 -1.28 -14.18
C LEU A 144 -11.18 -1.07 -15.60
N SER A 145 -11.49 0.09 -16.18
CA SER A 145 -10.95 0.51 -17.47
C SER A 145 -9.68 1.34 -17.25
N LYS A 146 -8.77 1.28 -18.23
CA LYS A 146 -7.62 2.17 -18.28
C LYS A 146 -8.10 3.62 -18.36
N VAL A 147 -7.54 4.46 -17.50
CA VAL A 147 -7.85 5.89 -17.42
C VAL A 147 -6.60 6.74 -17.72
N SER A 148 -6.81 8.01 -18.06
CA SER A 148 -5.73 8.99 -18.23
C SER A 148 -5.92 10.11 -17.22
N TYR A 149 -4.85 10.83 -16.86
CA TYR A 149 -4.88 11.91 -15.87
C TYR A 149 -4.31 13.20 -16.45
N PRO A 150 -4.90 14.37 -16.16
CA PRO A 150 -4.33 15.66 -16.55
C PRO A 150 -3.18 16.03 -15.59
N LEU A 151 -1.94 15.83 -16.02
CA LEU A 151 -0.76 15.97 -15.15
C LEU A 151 0.20 17.06 -15.63
N ALA A 152 0.68 17.87 -14.69
CA ALA A 152 1.70 18.90 -14.89
C ALA A 152 3.11 18.37 -14.58
N GLN A 153 4.13 19.03 -15.14
CA GLN A 153 5.55 18.69 -15.00
C GLN A 153 6.10 19.07 -13.61
N LYS A 154 5.52 18.50 -12.56
CA LYS A 154 5.86 18.70 -11.15
C LYS A 154 6.10 17.34 -10.49
N VAL A 155 6.77 17.35 -9.35
CA VAL A 155 7.24 16.13 -8.68
C VAL A 155 6.67 16.02 -7.26
N LEU A 156 6.02 14.89 -6.98
CA LEU A 156 5.71 14.48 -5.61
C LEU A 156 6.92 13.76 -5.01
N VAL A 157 7.38 14.17 -3.83
CA VAL A 157 8.51 13.51 -3.15
C VAL A 157 8.03 12.95 -1.82
N PRO A 158 7.88 11.61 -1.68
CA PRO A 158 7.59 11.00 -0.38
C PRO A 158 8.73 11.20 0.62
N VAL A 159 8.41 11.62 1.84
CA VAL A 159 9.36 11.93 2.92
C VAL A 159 9.05 11.11 4.17
N GLY A 160 9.93 10.16 4.46
CA GLY A 160 9.84 9.30 5.65
C GLY A 160 10.60 9.83 6.88
N GLY A 161 11.40 10.89 6.73
CA GLY A 161 12.32 11.39 7.77
C GLY A 161 13.70 10.72 7.77
N GLY A 162 13.96 9.85 6.79
CA GLY A 162 15.28 9.27 6.53
C GLY A 162 16.13 10.13 5.59
N LYS A 163 17.44 9.84 5.54
CA LYS A 163 18.40 10.55 4.69
C LYS A 163 18.04 10.51 3.19
N ASP A 164 17.45 9.40 2.74
CA ASP A 164 17.17 9.16 1.32
C ASP A 164 16.20 10.21 0.76
N SER A 165 15.13 10.52 1.48
CA SER A 165 14.18 11.58 1.07
C SER A 165 14.80 12.98 1.09
N VAL A 166 15.77 13.24 1.97
CA VAL A 166 16.50 14.51 1.99
C VAL A 166 17.35 14.65 0.72
N VAL A 167 18.03 13.58 0.30
CA VAL A 167 18.79 13.57 -0.95
C VAL A 167 17.89 13.85 -2.15
N SER A 168 16.71 13.22 -2.24
CA SER A 168 15.72 13.54 -3.31
C SER A 168 15.35 15.02 -3.34
N LEU A 169 15.03 15.60 -2.17
CA LEU A 169 14.63 17.00 -2.07
C LEU A 169 15.76 17.93 -2.49
N GLU A 170 17.00 17.67 -2.06
CA GLU A 170 18.16 18.48 -2.43
C GLU A 170 18.54 18.36 -3.90
N LEU A 171 18.48 17.18 -4.49
CA LEU A 171 18.76 16.99 -5.92
C LEU A 171 17.74 17.70 -6.80
N LEU A 172 16.47 17.75 -6.39
CA LEU A 172 15.41 18.42 -7.15
C LEU A 172 15.31 19.92 -6.88
N ARG A 173 15.99 20.43 -5.85
CA ARG A 173 15.98 21.85 -5.46
C ARG A 173 16.45 22.71 -6.63
N GLY A 174 15.57 23.62 -7.08
CA GLY A 174 15.86 24.51 -8.22
C GLY A 174 15.83 23.84 -9.59
N GLN A 175 15.61 22.52 -9.67
CA GLN A 175 15.49 21.78 -10.93
C GLN A 175 14.04 21.49 -11.30
N ALA A 176 13.17 21.29 -10.30
CA ALA A 176 11.75 21.02 -10.49
C ALA A 176 10.90 21.64 -9.37
N GLU A 177 9.63 21.89 -9.67
CA GLU A 177 8.65 22.21 -8.63
C GLU A 177 8.26 20.93 -7.88
N VAL A 178 8.45 20.95 -6.57
CA VAL A 178 8.31 19.79 -5.69
C VAL A 178 7.20 20.01 -4.68
N ILE A 179 6.37 18.98 -4.46
CA ILE A 179 5.48 18.87 -3.31
C ILE A 179 5.97 17.71 -2.43
N PRO A 180 6.45 17.99 -1.21
CA PRO A 180 6.77 16.93 -0.25
C PRO A 180 5.51 16.19 0.19
N PHE A 181 5.60 14.89 0.40
CA PHE A 181 4.48 14.04 0.77
C PHE A 181 4.80 13.16 1.98
N ILE A 182 3.95 13.21 3.01
CA ILE A 182 4.12 12.41 4.23
C ILE A 182 2.86 11.59 4.52
N VAL A 183 3.04 10.29 4.76
CA VAL A 183 2.00 9.43 5.36
C VAL A 183 2.24 9.37 6.87
N ASN A 184 1.20 9.68 7.66
CA ASN A 184 1.23 9.75 9.11
C ASN A 184 2.42 10.57 9.65
N PRO A 185 2.35 11.92 9.56
CA PRO A 185 3.43 12.79 9.96
C PRO A 185 3.96 12.51 11.37
N ARG A 186 5.29 12.53 11.49
CA ARG A 186 6.04 12.38 12.75
C ARG A 186 7.06 13.51 12.81
N ALA A 187 7.59 13.77 14.01
CA ALA A 187 8.59 14.82 14.22
C ALA A 187 9.75 14.75 13.21
N ALA A 188 10.29 13.55 12.92
CA ALA A 188 11.38 13.37 11.96
C ALA A 188 11.00 13.82 10.54
N SER A 189 9.89 13.32 9.98
CA SER A 189 9.47 13.67 8.62
C SER A 189 9.06 15.13 8.50
N SER A 190 8.34 15.67 9.50
CA SER A 190 7.97 17.09 9.54
C SER A 190 9.19 18.00 9.61
N ASN A 191 10.18 17.67 10.45
CA ASN A 191 11.41 18.47 10.57
C ASN A 191 12.23 18.44 9.27
N CYS A 192 12.33 17.30 8.58
CA CYS A 192 13.00 17.22 7.28
C CYS A 192 12.39 18.18 6.25
N VAL A 193 11.06 18.22 6.17
CA VAL A 193 10.34 19.08 5.22
C VAL A 193 10.48 20.56 5.58
N LEU A 194 10.41 20.91 6.87
CA LEU A 194 10.65 22.27 7.35
C LEU A 194 12.07 22.74 7.04
N VAL A 195 13.09 21.92 7.30
CA VAL A 195 14.49 22.23 7.00
C VAL A 195 14.73 22.36 5.49
N ALA A 196 14.03 21.57 4.67
CA ALA A 196 14.07 21.70 3.22
C ALA A 196 13.41 22.99 2.70
N GLY A 197 12.73 23.76 3.57
CA GLY A 197 12.16 25.07 3.25
C GLY A 197 10.67 25.05 2.90
N PHE A 198 9.96 23.96 3.18
CA PHE A 198 8.53 23.83 2.89
C PHE A 198 7.70 24.01 4.17
N SER A 199 6.57 24.70 4.04
CA SER A 199 5.57 24.78 5.11
C SER A 199 4.63 23.56 5.12
N SER A 200 3.87 23.40 6.21
CA SER A 200 2.80 22.40 6.32
C SER A 200 1.76 22.52 5.19
N GLU A 201 1.44 23.73 4.74
CA GLU A 201 0.48 23.98 3.66
C GLU A 201 1.03 23.66 2.26
N GLN A 202 2.36 23.63 2.12
CA GLN A 202 3.02 23.19 0.88
C GLN A 202 3.31 21.68 0.88
N THR A 203 2.91 20.98 1.94
CA THR A 203 3.19 19.56 2.14
C THR A 203 1.90 18.75 2.01
N ALA A 204 1.92 17.76 1.12
CA ALA A 204 0.89 16.75 1.03
C ALA A 204 0.95 15.83 2.25
N VAL A 205 -0.19 15.59 2.89
CA VAL A 205 -0.30 14.71 4.06
C VAL A 205 -1.40 13.69 3.83
N VAL A 206 -1.16 12.45 4.23
CA VAL A 206 -2.18 11.41 4.35
C VAL A 206 -2.15 10.89 5.79
N ASN A 207 -3.28 10.94 6.48
CA ASN A 207 -3.48 10.28 7.76
C ASN A 207 -4.08 8.89 7.50
N ARG A 208 -3.28 7.86 7.75
CA ARG A 208 -3.69 6.45 7.70
C ARG A 208 -4.05 5.95 9.08
N LYS A 209 -5.29 5.53 9.25
CA LYS A 209 -5.82 4.94 10.48
C LYS A 209 -6.13 3.48 10.27
N LEU A 210 -5.41 2.64 10.99
CA LEU A 210 -5.68 1.21 11.08
C LEU A 210 -6.92 0.97 11.94
N ASP A 211 -7.61 -0.13 11.66
CA ASP A 211 -8.74 -0.57 12.46
C ASP A 211 -8.24 -1.12 13.80
N PRO A 212 -8.72 -0.63 14.96
CA PRO A 212 -8.29 -1.10 16.27
C PRO A 212 -8.49 -2.60 16.50
N LEU A 213 -9.47 -3.23 15.85
CA LEU A 213 -9.71 -4.68 15.97
C LEU A 213 -8.50 -5.48 15.50
N MET A 214 -7.76 -4.99 14.49
CA MET A 214 -6.52 -5.64 14.05
C MET A 214 -5.49 -5.71 15.20
N LEU A 215 -5.39 -4.66 16.01
CA LEU A 215 -4.47 -4.62 17.16
C LEU A 215 -4.93 -5.57 18.27
N GLN A 216 -6.24 -5.61 18.55
CA GLN A 216 -6.83 -6.54 19.51
C GLN A 216 -6.57 -8.00 19.11
N LEU A 217 -6.78 -8.36 17.84
CA LEU A 217 -6.53 -9.73 17.37
C LEU A 217 -5.05 -10.11 17.45
N ASN A 218 -4.13 -9.16 17.27
CA ASN A 218 -2.71 -9.43 17.51
C ASN A 218 -2.43 -9.78 18.99
N GLU A 219 -3.08 -9.09 19.93
CA GLU A 219 -2.98 -9.37 21.37
C GLU A 219 -3.63 -10.71 21.73
N GLU A 220 -4.70 -11.10 21.03
CA GLU A 220 -5.35 -12.43 21.14
C GLU A 220 -4.54 -13.56 20.47
N GLY A 221 -3.37 -13.25 19.93
CA GLY A 221 -2.46 -14.26 19.39
C GLY A 221 -2.75 -14.65 17.95
N PHE A 222 -3.29 -13.75 17.10
CA PHE A 222 -3.24 -13.91 15.64
C PHE A 222 -1.80 -13.72 15.11
N LEU A 223 -1.58 -13.88 13.81
CA LEU A 223 -0.28 -13.65 13.19
C LEU A 223 -0.01 -12.15 13.03
N ASN A 224 1.23 -11.73 13.30
CA ASN A 224 1.66 -10.35 13.16
C ASN A 224 3.07 -10.29 12.54
N GLY A 225 3.41 -9.14 11.96
CA GLY A 225 4.72 -8.89 11.38
C GLY A 225 4.66 -7.82 10.28
N HIS A 226 5.75 -7.70 9.54
CA HIS A 226 5.93 -6.70 8.50
C HIS A 226 4.91 -6.83 7.37
N THR A 227 4.55 -5.71 6.77
CA THR A 227 3.80 -5.62 5.51
C THR A 227 4.51 -4.63 4.59
N PRO A 228 4.38 -4.77 3.26
CA PRO A 228 5.13 -3.97 2.30
C PRO A 228 4.66 -2.51 2.28
N PHE A 229 5.08 -1.73 3.27
CA PHE A 229 4.67 -0.34 3.44
C PHE A 229 5.10 0.55 2.26
N SER A 230 6.25 0.29 1.65
CA SER A 230 6.69 1.05 0.46
C SER A 230 5.77 0.82 -0.74
N ALA A 231 5.16 -0.37 -0.87
CA ALA A 231 4.16 -0.62 -1.91
C ALA A 231 2.87 0.16 -1.63
N LEU A 232 2.41 0.18 -0.37
CA LEU A 232 1.29 1.03 0.06
C LEU A 232 1.58 2.50 -0.25
N LEU A 233 2.78 2.98 0.11
CA LEU A 233 3.22 4.35 -0.17
C LEU A 233 3.19 4.65 -1.67
N ALA A 234 3.58 3.72 -2.53
CA ALA A 234 3.54 3.89 -3.97
C ALA A 234 2.10 4.08 -4.49
N PHE A 235 1.15 3.22 -4.10
CA PHE A 235 -0.25 3.35 -4.50
C PHE A 235 -0.91 4.62 -3.94
N VAL A 236 -0.65 4.98 -2.69
CA VAL A 236 -1.16 6.23 -2.11
C VAL A 236 -0.53 7.45 -2.78
N SER A 237 0.75 7.38 -3.17
CA SER A 237 1.41 8.45 -3.92
C SER A 237 0.76 8.70 -5.29
N LEU A 238 0.26 7.66 -5.97
CA LEU A 238 -0.50 7.84 -7.21
C LEU A 238 -1.76 8.67 -7.00
N LEU A 239 -2.52 8.39 -5.94
CA LEU A 239 -3.72 9.16 -5.61
C LEU A 239 -3.39 10.61 -5.28
N VAL A 240 -2.37 10.83 -4.43
CA VAL A 240 -1.93 12.18 -4.04
C VAL A 240 -1.43 12.96 -5.25
N ALA A 241 -0.63 12.32 -6.11
CA ALA A 241 -0.14 12.93 -7.35
C ALA A 241 -1.29 13.27 -8.30
N ALA A 242 -2.26 12.36 -8.49
CA ALA A 242 -3.42 12.61 -9.33
C ALA A 242 -4.28 13.76 -8.81
N GLY A 243 -4.56 13.81 -7.50
CA GLY A 243 -5.31 14.90 -6.88
C GLY A 243 -4.62 16.25 -6.97
N ALA A 244 -3.28 16.26 -6.92
CA ALA A 244 -2.46 17.46 -7.06
C ALA A 244 -2.05 17.78 -8.51
N GLY A 245 -2.47 16.96 -9.48
CA GLY A 245 -2.13 17.11 -10.89
C GLY A 245 -0.62 16.98 -11.20
N LEU A 246 0.10 16.09 -10.52
CA LEU A 246 1.56 15.93 -10.63
C LEU A 246 1.92 14.72 -11.49
N ARG A 247 2.82 14.91 -12.46
CA ARG A 247 3.25 13.84 -13.38
C ARG A 247 4.23 12.85 -12.77
N TYR A 248 5.09 13.32 -11.87
CA TYR A 248 6.22 12.53 -11.37
C TYR A 248 6.09 12.25 -9.89
N ILE A 249 6.56 11.06 -9.50
CA ILE A 249 6.78 10.68 -8.11
C ILE A 249 8.26 10.30 -8.03
N ALA A 250 9.02 10.97 -7.16
CA ALA A 250 10.43 10.69 -6.95
C ALA A 250 10.65 10.10 -5.55
N LEU A 251 10.89 8.80 -5.51
CA LEU A 251 11.29 8.05 -4.31
C LEU A 251 12.78 7.72 -4.40
N SER A 252 13.53 7.98 -3.33
CA SER A 252 14.90 7.48 -3.21
C SER A 252 14.86 6.10 -2.57
N ASN A 253 15.22 5.08 -3.37
CA ASN A 253 15.46 3.73 -2.91
C ASN A 253 16.95 3.43 -3.04
N GLU A 254 17.55 2.83 -2.00
CA GLU A 254 18.95 2.45 -2.03
C GLU A 254 19.18 1.22 -2.92
N SER A 255 20.33 1.15 -3.60
CA SER A 255 20.71 -0.04 -4.37
C SER A 255 20.77 -1.32 -3.51
N SER A 256 21.05 -1.18 -2.21
CA SER A 256 21.06 -2.25 -1.21
C SER A 256 19.68 -2.92 -1.04
N ALA A 257 18.60 -2.23 -1.41
CA ALA A 257 17.25 -2.77 -1.32
C ALA A 257 16.98 -3.91 -2.31
N ASN A 258 17.89 -4.18 -3.26
CA ASN A 258 17.82 -5.35 -4.14
C ASN A 258 18.35 -6.62 -3.46
N GLU A 259 19.13 -6.49 -2.39
CA GLU A 259 19.79 -7.62 -1.74
C GLU A 259 18.86 -8.36 -0.76
N PRO A 260 18.89 -9.70 -0.72
CA PRO A 260 18.17 -10.47 0.28
C PRO A 260 18.58 -10.07 1.71
N THR A 261 17.59 -9.87 2.57
CA THR A 261 17.81 -9.59 3.99
C THR A 261 18.26 -10.85 4.74
N VAL A 262 17.83 -12.03 4.28
CA VAL A 262 18.28 -13.32 4.83
C VAL A 262 19.27 -13.95 3.83
N PRO A 263 20.57 -14.00 4.17
CA PRO A 263 21.60 -14.52 3.27
C PRO A 263 21.30 -15.94 2.78
N GLY A 264 21.51 -16.18 1.48
CA GLY A 264 21.27 -17.49 0.85
C GLY A 264 19.79 -17.78 0.54
N THR A 265 18.90 -16.81 0.70
CA THR A 265 17.47 -16.92 0.35
C THR A 265 17.05 -15.79 -0.60
N GLN A 266 15.79 -15.81 -1.05
CA GLN A 266 15.15 -14.71 -1.78
C GLN A 266 14.35 -13.75 -0.86
N ILE A 267 14.47 -13.92 0.46
CA ILE A 267 13.69 -13.13 1.42
C ILE A 267 14.31 -11.74 1.55
N ASN A 268 13.52 -10.73 1.18
CA ASN A 268 13.94 -9.34 1.20
C ASN A 268 12.88 -8.48 1.91
N HIS A 269 13.21 -7.98 3.10
CA HIS A 269 12.37 -7.03 3.86
C HIS A 269 12.05 -5.77 3.05
N GLN A 270 12.96 -5.38 2.16
CA GLN A 270 12.86 -4.19 1.33
C GLN A 270 12.44 -4.51 -0.10
N TYR A 271 11.82 -5.66 -0.38
CA TYR A 271 11.40 -6.03 -1.74
C TYR A 271 10.61 -4.92 -2.45
N SER A 272 9.71 -4.23 -1.72
CA SER A 272 8.91 -3.12 -2.24
C SER A 272 9.70 -1.81 -2.49
N LYS A 273 11.03 -1.87 -2.43
CA LYS A 273 11.99 -0.84 -2.83
C LYS A 273 13.01 -1.34 -3.86
N SER A 274 12.87 -2.59 -4.33
CA SER A 274 13.75 -3.18 -5.33
C SER A 274 13.42 -2.69 -6.74
N LEU A 275 14.38 -2.79 -7.65
CA LEU A 275 14.18 -2.49 -9.07
C LEU A 275 13.14 -3.42 -9.72
N ASP A 276 13.06 -4.67 -9.27
CA ASP A 276 12.06 -5.64 -9.74
C ASP A 276 10.64 -5.14 -9.42
N PHE A 277 10.39 -4.75 -8.16
CA PHE A 277 9.12 -4.14 -7.76
C PHE A 277 8.83 -2.85 -8.53
N GLU A 278 9.81 -1.94 -8.65
CA GLU A 278 9.60 -0.67 -9.37
C GLU A 278 9.21 -0.88 -10.83
N GLN A 279 9.87 -1.83 -11.52
CA GLN A 279 9.57 -2.12 -12.91
C GLN A 279 8.19 -2.75 -13.07
N ASP A 280 7.84 -3.73 -12.23
CA ASP A 280 6.53 -4.35 -12.23
C ASP A 280 5.43 -3.35 -11.92
N PHE A 281 5.63 -2.50 -10.91
CA PHE A 281 4.69 -1.47 -10.52
C PHE A 281 4.46 -0.46 -11.66
N ARG A 282 5.53 0.03 -12.31
CA ARG A 282 5.40 0.94 -13.45
C ARG A 282 4.65 0.28 -14.62
N ASN A 283 4.97 -0.98 -14.91
CA ASN A 283 4.30 -1.73 -15.97
C ASN A 283 2.81 -1.92 -15.67
N TYR A 284 2.48 -2.27 -14.42
CA TYR A 284 1.11 -2.44 -13.96
C TYR A 284 0.32 -1.13 -14.08
N VAL A 285 0.84 -0.03 -13.53
CA VAL A 285 0.19 1.30 -13.57
C VAL A 285 0.03 1.86 -14.98
N ALA A 286 0.93 1.52 -15.90
CA ALA A 286 0.80 1.93 -17.30
C ALA A 286 -0.37 1.22 -18.02
N GLN A 287 -0.80 0.05 -17.51
CA GLN A 287 -1.83 -0.79 -18.12
C GLN A 287 -3.19 -0.66 -17.44
N TYR A 288 -3.21 -0.54 -16.10
CA TYR A 288 -4.41 -0.57 -15.26
C TYR A 288 -4.56 0.72 -14.47
#